data_AF-A0A0F9QV95-F1
#
_entry.id   AF-A0A0F9QV95-F1
#
_cell.length_a   1.000
_cell.length_b   1.000
_cell.length_c   1.000
_cell.angle_alpha   90.00
_cell.angle_beta   90.00
_cell.angle_gamma   90.00
#
_symmetry.space_group_name_H-M   'P 1'
#
loop_
_entity.id
_entity.type
_entity.pdbx_description
1 polymer ?
#
loop_
_entity_poly.entity_id
_entity_poly.type
_entity_poly.pdbx_seq_one_letter_code
_entity_poly.pdbx_strand_id
1 'polypeptide(L)' 'AAIWYLNNEQQVNAFAEQLPMMQIEADYGALKSKFGIRRTHPQFWQYSDILHDTAKKYRGIEYGMFDYNRLENR' A
#
# COMPACT_ATOMS: atom_id res chain seq x y z
N ALA A 1 7.01 4.70 -4.41
CA ALA A 1 6.64 3.87 -3.24
C ALA A 1 5.15 3.55 -3.30
N ALA A 2 4.68 2.47 -2.66
CA ALA A 2 3.26 2.08 -2.62
C ALA A 2 2.88 1.60 -1.22
N ILE A 3 1.63 1.87 -0.82
CA ILE A 3 0.99 1.29 0.38
C ILE A 3 -0.09 0.36 -0.12
N TRP A 4 -0.11 -0.86 0.39
CA TRP A 4 -1.10 -1.89 0.05
C TRP A 4 -1.99 -2.12 1.26
N TYR A 5 -3.29 -2.18 1.06
CA TYR A 5 -4.24 -2.54 2.10
C TYR A 5 -5.16 -3.64 1.59
N LEU A 6 -4.95 -4.84 2.15
CA LEU A 6 -5.66 -6.06 1.79
C LEU A 6 -6.53 -6.44 2.99
N ASN A 7 -7.80 -6.08 2.94
CA ASN A 7 -8.67 -6.12 4.12
C ASN A 7 -9.38 -7.47 4.34
N ASN A 8 -9.23 -8.40 3.41
CA ASN A 8 -9.82 -9.72 3.46
C ASN A 8 -8.99 -10.75 2.68
N GLU A 9 -9.26 -12.03 2.93
CA GLU A 9 -8.54 -13.16 2.33
C GLU A 9 -8.66 -13.21 0.79
N GLN A 10 -9.79 -12.79 0.23
CA GLN A 10 -9.99 -12.76 -1.21
C GLN A 10 -9.05 -11.74 -1.88
N GLN A 11 -8.85 -10.57 -1.26
CA GLN A 11 -7.89 -9.58 -1.73
C GLN A 11 -6.45 -10.08 -1.59
N VAL A 12 -6.13 -10.79 -0.50
CA VAL A 12 -4.82 -11.42 -0.32
C VAL A 12 -4.53 -12.43 -1.43
N ASN A 13 -5.46 -13.33 -1.70
CA ASN A 13 -5.32 -14.36 -2.74
C ASN A 13 -5.22 -13.72 -4.13
N ALA A 14 -6.11 -12.78 -4.45
CA ALA A 14 -6.07 -12.08 -5.73
C ALA A 14 -4.78 -11.27 -5.92
N PHE A 15 -4.23 -10.67 -4.86
CA PHE A 15 -2.95 -9.98 -4.91
C PHE A 15 -1.80 -10.97 -5.18
N ALA A 16 -1.77 -12.09 -4.45
CA ALA A 16 -0.74 -13.12 -4.59
C ALA A 16 -0.74 -13.80 -5.97
N GLU A 17 -1.90 -14.01 -6.57
CA GLU A 17 -2.05 -14.58 -7.92
C GLU A 17 -1.59 -13.60 -9.01
N GLN A 18 -1.86 -12.30 -8.85
CA GLN A 18 -1.55 -11.29 -9.87
C GLN A 18 -0.11 -10.81 -9.84
N LEU A 19 0.53 -10.82 -8.67
CA LEU A 19 1.90 -10.35 -8.50
C LEU A 19 2.93 -11.05 -9.44
N PRO A 20 2.95 -12.40 -9.59
CA PRO A 20 3.90 -13.06 -10.49
C PRO A 20 3.55 -12.94 -11.97
N MET A 21 2.33 -12.52 -12.31
CA MET A 21 1.88 -12.40 -13.70
C MET A 21 2.34 -11.09 -14.37
N MET A 22 2.85 -10.12 -13.60
CA MET A 22 3.32 -8.85 -14.13
C MET A 22 4.53 -9.04 -15.05
N GLN A 23 4.46 -8.48 -16.26
CA GLN A 23 5.53 -8.53 -17.27
C GLN A 23 6.03 -7.14 -17.64
N ILE A 24 5.17 -6.13 -17.56
CA ILE A 24 5.47 -4.75 -17.97
C ILE A 24 5.03 -3.74 -16.91
N GLU A 25 5.53 -2.50 -17.02
CA GLU A 25 5.20 -1.40 -16.11
C GLU A 25 3.68 -1.14 -16.02
N ALA A 26 2.94 -1.35 -17.12
CA ALA A 26 1.49 -1.20 -17.13
C ALA A 26 0.79 -2.19 -16.18
N ASP A 27 1.32 -3.41 -16.01
CA ASP A 27 0.77 -4.41 -15.08
C ASP A 27 0.97 -3.96 -13.64
N TYR A 28 2.13 -3.36 -13.33
CA TYR A 28 2.39 -2.77 -12.02
C TYR A 28 1.44 -1.59 -11.73
N GLY A 29 1.17 -0.76 -12.74
CA GLY A 29 0.15 0.30 -12.67
C GLY A 29 -1.25 -0.27 -12.38
N ALA A 30 -1.65 -1.34 -13.06
CA ALA A 30 -2.94 -2.00 -12.85
C ALA A 30 -3.05 -2.62 -11.44
N LEU A 31 -1.99 -3.30 -10.96
CA LEU A 31 -1.93 -3.85 -9.61
C LEU A 31 -2.05 -2.75 -8.55
N LYS A 32 -1.27 -1.66 -8.69
CA LYS A 32 -1.35 -0.46 -7.84
C LYS A 32 -2.74 0.15 -7.85
N SER A 33 -3.39 0.24 -9.01
CA SER A 33 -4.74 0.80 -9.10
C SER A 33 -5.77 -0.05 -8.36
N LYS A 34 -5.60 -1.37 -8.36
CA LYS A 34 -6.52 -2.32 -7.75
C LYS A 34 -6.36 -2.43 -6.22
N PHE A 35 -5.13 -2.42 -5.72
CA PHE A 35 -4.86 -2.72 -4.30
C PHE A 35 -4.12 -1.60 -3.54
N GLY A 36 -3.57 -0.63 -4.27
CA GLY A 36 -2.77 0.45 -3.70
C GLY A 36 -3.64 1.58 -3.15
N ILE A 37 -3.25 2.13 -2.01
CA ILE A 37 -3.87 3.32 -1.46
C ILE A 37 -3.26 4.57 -2.11
N ARG A 38 -4.10 5.37 -2.76
CA ARG A 38 -3.74 6.68 -3.33
C ARG A 38 -3.85 7.78 -2.27
N ARG A 39 -3.05 8.86 -2.37
CA ARG A 39 -3.15 10.01 -1.43
C ARG A 39 -4.50 10.72 -1.49
N THR A 40 -5.17 10.62 -2.63
CA THR A 40 -6.51 11.19 -2.85
C THR A 40 -7.62 10.30 -2.29
N HIS A 41 -7.31 9.13 -1.73
CA HIS A 41 -8.33 8.27 -1.13
C HIS A 41 -8.96 8.97 0.08
N PRO A 42 -10.29 9.02 0.23
CA PRO A 42 -10.96 9.72 1.33
C PRO A 42 -10.48 9.27 2.73
N GLN A 43 -10.12 8.00 2.85
CA GLN A 43 -9.61 7.39 4.08
C GLN A 43 -8.08 7.29 4.16
N PHE A 44 -7.34 8.03 3.34
CA PHE A 44 -5.87 7.95 3.29
C PHE A 44 -5.22 8.08 4.69
N TRP A 45 -5.65 9.08 5.46
CA TRP A 45 -5.11 9.32 6.80
C TRP A 45 -5.40 8.18 7.78
N GLN A 46 -6.59 7.57 7.71
CA GLN A 46 -6.92 6.41 8.52
C GLN A 46 -5.95 5.24 8.27
N TYR A 47 -5.61 4.99 7.00
CA TYR A 47 -4.63 3.94 6.66
C TYR A 47 -3.19 4.32 7.07
N SER A 48 -2.83 5.59 6.94
CA SER A 48 -1.57 6.15 7.44
C SER A 48 -1.42 5.91 8.93
N ASP A 49 -2.46 6.17 9.73
CA ASP A 49 -2.46 5.99 11.17
C ASP A 49 -2.28 4.51 11.54
N ILE A 50 -2.99 3.60 10.87
CA ILE A 50 -2.83 2.15 11.07
C ILE A 50 -1.38 1.73 10.78
N LEU A 51 -0.79 2.22 9.67
CA LEU A 51 0.59 1.92 9.30
C LEU A 51 1.59 2.48 10.33
N HIS A 52 1.35 3.69 10.83
CA HIS A 52 2.20 4.34 11.81
C HIS A 52 2.14 3.65 13.18
N ASP A 53 0.95 3.27 13.64
CA ASP A 53 0.77 2.47 14.86
C ASP A 53 1.46 1.10 14.75
N THR A 54 1.36 0.48 13.58
CA THR A 54 2.04 -0.78 13.27
C THR A 54 3.55 -0.58 13.30
N ALA A 55 4.08 0.44 12.63
CA ALA A 55 5.49 0.74 12.63
C ALA A 55 6.02 1.03 14.04
N LYS A 56 5.27 1.76 14.87
CA LYS A 56 5.61 2.00 16.27
C LYS A 56 5.76 0.71 17.06
N LYS A 57 4.85 -0.25 16.87
CA LYS A 57 4.89 -1.57 17.54
C LYS A 57 6.09 -2.40 17.12
N TYR A 58 6.43 -2.40 15.83
CA TYR A 58 7.46 -3.32 15.29
C TYR A 58 8.85 -2.71 15.13
N ARG A 59 8.96 -1.40 14.98
CA ARG A 59 10.24 -0.69 14.76
C ARG A 59 10.71 0.13 15.96
N GLY A 60 9.92 0.20 17.03
CA GLY A 60 10.30 0.89 18.26
C GLY A 60 10.74 2.33 17.98
N ILE A 61 11.94 2.71 18.40
CA ILE A 61 12.48 4.08 18.23
C ILE A 61 12.72 4.48 16.77
N GLU A 62 12.77 3.53 15.83
CA GLU A 62 13.04 3.80 14.40
C GLU A 62 11.77 4.06 13.58
N TYR A 63 10.59 4.13 14.21
CA TYR A 63 9.31 4.19 13.49
C TYR A 63 9.08 5.47 12.67
N GLY A 64 9.79 6.57 12.97
CA GLY A 64 9.95 7.76 12.13
C GLY A 64 8.68 8.36 11.53
N MET A 65 8.83 9.30 10.59
CA MET A 65 7.72 9.82 9.77
C MET A 65 7.80 9.23 8.37
N PHE A 66 6.66 8.88 7.78
CA PHE A 66 6.60 8.42 6.41
C PHE A 66 6.58 9.61 5.43
N ASP A 67 7.51 9.63 4.49
CA ASP A 67 7.55 10.60 3.40
C ASP A 67 6.53 10.22 2.30
N TYR A 68 5.27 10.62 2.51
CA TYR A 68 4.19 10.35 1.56
C TYR A 68 4.34 11.09 0.23
N ASN A 69 5.27 12.03 0.08
CA ASN A 69 5.51 12.68 -1.22
C ASN A 69 6.06 11.70 -2.26
N ARG A 70 6.59 10.55 -1.83
CA ARG A 70 7.07 9.46 -2.69
C ARG A 70 5.97 8.50 -3.15
N LEU A 71 4.72 8.70 -2.70
CA LEU A 71 3.57 7.97 -3.19
C LEU A 71 3.07 8.61 -4.48
N GLU A 72 3.07 7.82 -5.55
CA GLU A 72 2.57 8.26 -6.84
C GLU A 72 1.04 8.25 -6.86
N ASN A 73 0.44 9.31 -7.43
CA ASN A 73 -1.02 9.41 -7.62
C ASN A 73 -1.46 8.98 -9.04
N ARG A 74 -0.66 8.17 -9.73
CA ARG A 74 -0.93 7.67 -11.09
C ARG A 74 -1.41 6.22 -11.04
#